data_AF-A0A8T3Z5R9-F1
#
_entry.id   AF-A0A8T3Z5R9-F1
#
_cell.length_a   1.000
_cell.length_b   1.000
_cell.length_c   1.000
_cell.angle_alpha   90.00
_cell.angle_beta   90.00
_cell.angle_gamma   90.00
#
_symmetry.space_group_name_H-M   'P 1'
#
loop_
_entity.id
_entity.type
_entity.pdbx_description
1 polymer ?
#
loop_
_entity_poly.entity_id
_entity_poly.type
_entity_poly.pdbx_seq_one_letter_code
_entity_poly.pdbx_strand_id
1 'polypeptide(L)'
;MGIFGSRQPNEWDQSTQQKAKPDWTHFLAPDAAVILRTVLESAYKHRQAYFKAEDIKNAQLWSAIAELKREMIEMNRKLDRLGPQERESFRLGLSDGSAAMETIKSALKPGVEDSWEAKDALIESLMKF
;
A
#
# COMPACT_ATOMS: atom_id res chain seq x y z
N MET A 1 56.23 35.66 30.62
CA MET A 1 55.90 35.90 29.20
C MET A 1 55.61 34.56 28.54
N GLY A 2 54.34 34.16 28.51
CA GLY A 2 53.90 32.95 27.80
C GLY A 2 53.18 33.36 26.54
N ILE A 3 53.66 32.88 25.40
CA ILE A 3 53.21 33.25 24.05
C ILE A 3 51.80 32.69 23.85
N PHE A 4 50.82 33.57 23.66
CA PHE A 4 49.48 33.24 23.18
C PHE A 4 49.59 32.64 21.78
N GLY A 5 49.41 31.33 21.65
CA GLY A 5 49.19 30.68 20.37
C GLY A 5 47.78 30.96 19.89
N SER A 6 47.64 31.87 18.92
CA SER A 6 46.40 32.12 18.20
C SER A 6 45.87 30.82 17.60
N ARG A 7 44.77 30.31 18.14
CA ARG A 7 44.07 29.14 17.61
C ARG A 7 43.46 29.55 16.27
N GLN A 8 44.10 29.17 15.16
CA GLN A 8 43.52 29.31 13.83
C GLN A 8 42.19 28.52 13.80
N PRO A 9 41.10 29.09 13.26
CA PRO A 9 39.85 28.36 13.07
C PRO A 9 40.13 27.16 12.17
N ASN A 10 39.77 25.97 12.63
CA ASN A 10 39.95 24.74 11.90
C ASN A 10 38.94 24.66 10.74
N GLU A 11 39.46 24.48 9.52
CA GLU A 11 38.73 24.36 8.24
C GLU A 11 37.76 23.15 8.14
N TRP A 12 37.48 22.47 9.26
CA TRP A 12 36.57 21.32 9.32
C TRP A 12 35.10 21.73 9.49
N ASP A 13 34.77 23.03 9.56
CA ASP A 13 33.39 23.54 9.51
C ASP A 13 32.82 23.55 8.07
N GLN A 14 33.12 22.51 7.31
CA GLN A 14 32.57 22.25 5.98
C GLN A 14 32.15 20.79 5.77
N SER A 15 32.05 19.98 6.84
CA SER A 15 31.44 18.66 6.74
C SER A 15 29.93 18.78 6.56
N THR A 16 29.55 18.99 5.30
CA THR A 16 28.33 18.49 4.65
C THR A 16 27.01 19.03 5.22
N GLN A 17 26.76 20.33 5.04
CA GLN A 17 25.45 20.72 4.52
C GLN A 17 25.35 20.23 3.07
N GLN A 18 25.16 18.93 2.88
CA GLN A 18 24.73 18.40 1.61
C GLN A 18 23.29 18.91 1.44
N LYS A 19 23.13 20.03 0.72
CA LYS A 19 21.82 20.56 0.33
C LYS A 19 21.01 19.37 -0.17
N ALA A 20 19.99 18.98 0.60
CA ALA A 20 19.16 17.84 0.26
C ALA A 20 18.66 18.08 -1.16
N LYS A 21 19.11 17.23 -2.11
CA LYS A 21 18.56 17.27 -3.46
C LYS A 21 17.04 17.19 -3.31
N PRO A 22 16.27 18.00 -4.05
CA PRO A 22 14.82 17.95 -3.97
C PRO A 22 14.38 16.50 -4.12
N ASP A 23 13.63 16.00 -3.15
CA ASP A 23 13.17 14.62 -3.16
C ASP A 23 12.31 14.43 -4.41
N TRP A 24 12.71 13.49 -5.26
CA TRP A 24 12.05 13.25 -6.54
C TRP A 24 10.60 12.81 -6.35
N THR A 25 10.25 12.31 -5.15
CA THR A 25 8.89 11.94 -4.78
C THR A 25 7.92 13.12 -4.83
N HIS A 26 8.40 14.37 -4.72
CA HIS A 26 7.56 15.57 -4.88
C HIS A 26 7.04 15.77 -6.30
N PHE A 27 7.63 15.10 -7.29
CA PHE A 27 7.15 15.09 -8.68
C PHE A 27 6.14 13.97 -8.95
N LEU A 28 5.84 13.11 -7.98
CA LEU A 28 4.79 12.11 -8.10
C LEU A 28 3.43 12.75 -7.86
N ALA A 29 2.44 12.30 -8.63
CA ALA A 29 1.04 12.57 -8.30
C ALA A 29 0.71 11.96 -6.92
N PRO A 30 -0.21 12.57 -6.13
CA PRO A 30 -0.47 12.12 -4.75
C PRO A 30 -0.90 10.65 -4.64
N ASP A 31 -1.69 10.16 -5.60
CA ASP A 31 -2.10 8.77 -5.72
C ASP A 31 -0.91 7.83 -5.98
N ALA A 32 -0.03 8.20 -6.91
CA ALA A 32 1.19 7.46 -7.22
C ALA A 32 2.14 7.40 -6.02
N ALA A 33 2.24 8.48 -5.24
CA ALA A 33 3.05 8.53 -4.02
C ALA A 33 2.52 7.57 -2.94
N VAL A 34 1.19 7.46 -2.80
CA VAL A 34 0.56 6.49 -1.88
C VAL A 34 0.84 5.06 -2.33
N ILE A 35 0.63 4.76 -3.63
CA ILE A 35 0.91 3.43 -4.20
C ILE A 35 2.36 3.03 -3.96
N LEU A 36 3.30 3.94 -4.27
CA LEU A 36 4.72 3.69 -4.07
C LEU A 36 5.04 3.37 -2.61
N ARG A 37 4.48 4.12 -1.66
CA ARG A 37 4.67 3.89 -0.24
C ARG A 37 4.17 2.49 0.17
N THR A 38 2.96 2.11 -0.23
CA THR A 38 2.39 0.79 0.06
C THR A 38 3.23 -0.35 -0.51
N VAL A 39 3.77 -0.18 -1.71
CA VAL A 39 4.66 -1.16 -2.34
C VAL A 39 5.97 -1.31 -1.56
N LEU A 40 6.58 -0.19 -1.13
CA LEU A 40 7.80 -0.21 -0.34
C LEU A 40 7.59 -0.80 1.05
N GLU A 41 6.46 -0.52 1.69
CA GLU A 41 6.07 -1.14 2.97
C GLU A 41 5.90 -2.65 2.83
N SER A 42 5.29 -3.11 1.73
CA SER A 42 5.17 -4.55 1.45
C SER A 42 6.53 -5.21 1.25
N ALA A 43 7.44 -4.54 0.52
CA ALA A 43 8.81 -5.01 0.31
C ALA A 43 9.61 -5.12 1.62
N TYR A 44 9.26 -4.36 2.66
CA TYR A 44 9.95 -4.36 3.96
C TYR A 44 9.94 -5.71 4.68
N LYS A 45 9.03 -6.62 4.31
CA LYS A 45 9.04 -8.03 4.75
C LYS A 45 10.36 -8.72 4.41
N HIS A 46 11.00 -8.30 3.32
CA HIS A 46 12.25 -8.85 2.79
C HIS A 46 13.50 -8.07 3.23
N ARG A 47 13.39 -7.19 4.25
CA ARG A 47 14.49 -6.32 4.69
C ARG A 47 15.80 -7.04 4.99
N GLN A 48 15.73 -8.25 5.53
CA GLN A 48 16.92 -9.03 5.83
C GLN A 48 17.68 -9.48 4.58
N ALA A 49 16.97 -9.65 3.45
CA ALA A 49 17.57 -10.02 2.18
C ALA A 49 18.22 -8.80 1.52
N TYR A 50 17.47 -7.71 1.32
CA TYR A 50 18.01 -6.56 0.58
C TYR A 50 19.03 -5.74 1.38
N PHE A 51 19.01 -5.72 2.72
CA PHE A 51 20.05 -5.05 3.50
C PHE A 51 21.41 -5.79 3.48
N LYS A 52 21.42 -7.06 3.07
CA LYS A 52 22.65 -7.84 2.91
C LYS A 52 23.15 -7.87 1.46
N ALA A 53 22.42 -7.26 0.54
CA ALA A 53 22.80 -7.20 -0.87
C ALA A 53 23.88 -6.14 -1.09
N GLU A 54 24.73 -6.37 -2.10
CA GLU A 54 25.73 -5.40 -2.55
C GLU A 54 25.08 -4.10 -3.06
N ASP A 55 24.00 -4.23 -3.84
CA ASP A 55 23.14 -3.13 -4.24
C ASP A 55 21.79 -3.19 -3.52
N ILE A 56 21.72 -2.50 -2.39
CA ILE A 56 20.53 -2.43 -1.54
C ILE A 56 19.32 -1.88 -2.31
N LYS A 57 19.50 -0.86 -3.14
CA LYS A 57 18.39 -0.18 -3.83
C LYS A 57 17.80 -1.08 -4.90
N ASN A 58 18.65 -1.73 -5.69
CA ASN A 58 18.21 -2.68 -6.70
C ASN A 58 17.56 -3.91 -6.05
N ALA A 59 18.15 -4.44 -4.97
CA ALA A 59 17.56 -5.57 -4.23
C ALA A 59 16.20 -5.21 -3.58
N GLN A 60 16.04 -3.99 -3.08
CA GLN A 60 14.76 -3.49 -2.57
C GLN A 60 13.71 -3.38 -3.70
N LEU A 61 14.12 -2.90 -4.89
CA LEU A 61 13.26 -2.86 -6.08
C LEU A 61 12.79 -4.27 -6.48
N TRP A 62 13.69 -5.26 -6.55
CA TRP A 62 13.32 -6.64 -6.85
C TRP A 62 12.39 -7.24 -5.79
N SER A 63 12.61 -6.90 -4.52
CA SER A 63 11.73 -7.32 -3.42
C SER A 63 10.31 -6.73 -3.57
N ALA A 64 10.21 -5.47 -3.99
CA ALA A 64 8.94 -4.82 -4.29
C ALA A 64 8.21 -5.47 -5.48
N ILE A 65 8.94 -5.78 -6.57
CA ILE A 65 8.40 -6.47 -7.74
C ILE A 65 7.87 -7.86 -7.36
N ALA A 66 8.59 -8.58 -6.49
CA ALA A 66 8.15 -9.89 -6.01
C ALA A 66 6.83 -9.83 -5.23
N GLU A 67 6.66 -8.83 -4.36
CA GLU A 67 5.39 -8.61 -3.65
C GLU A 67 4.24 -8.27 -4.59
N LEU A 68 4.45 -7.38 -5.56
CA LEU A 68 3.45 -7.07 -6.58
C LEU A 68 3.03 -8.31 -7.38
N LYS A 69 3.99 -9.17 -7.74
CA LYS A 69 3.68 -10.42 -8.45
C LYS A 69 2.89 -11.39 -7.56
N ARG A 70 3.20 -11.47 -6.27
CA ARG A 70 2.46 -12.27 -5.28
C ARG A 70 1.01 -11.80 -5.19
N GLU A 71 0.79 -10.49 -5.08
CA GLU A 71 -0.55 -9.89 -5.02
C GLU A 71 -1.34 -10.15 -6.30
N MET A 72 -0.72 -10.02 -7.47
CA MET A 72 -1.33 -10.35 -8.76
C MET A 72 -1.78 -11.81 -8.83
N ILE A 73 -0.95 -12.75 -8.34
CA ILE A 73 -1.30 -14.17 -8.26
C ILE A 73 -2.47 -14.39 -7.30
N GLU A 74 -2.47 -13.72 -6.15
CA GLU A 74 -3.55 -13.83 -5.17
C GLU A 74 -4.88 -13.29 -5.72
N MET A 75 -4.85 -12.15 -6.42
CA MET A 75 -6.02 -11.60 -7.11
C MET A 75 -6.53 -12.56 -8.18
N ASN A 76 -5.64 -13.09 -9.02
CA ASN A 76 -6.03 -14.09 -10.03
C ASN A 76 -6.64 -15.34 -9.40
N ARG A 77 -6.09 -15.84 -8.29
CA ARG A 77 -6.68 -16.97 -7.55
C ARG A 77 -8.06 -16.66 -6.99
N LYS A 78 -8.30 -15.43 -6.52
CA LYS A 78 -9.62 -15.00 -6.05
C LYS A 78 -10.60 -14.92 -7.22
N LEU A 79 -10.20 -14.36 -8.35
CA LEU A 79 -10.99 -14.36 -9.59
C LEU A 79 -11.26 -15.80 -10.07
N ASP A 80 -10.29 -16.70 -9.92
CA ASP A 80 -10.42 -18.12 -10.26
C ASP A 80 -11.33 -18.91 -9.31
N ARG A 81 -11.78 -18.31 -8.21
CA ARG A 81 -12.81 -18.90 -7.34
C ARG A 81 -14.21 -18.38 -7.65
N LEU A 82 -14.32 -17.28 -8.40
CA LEU A 82 -15.59 -16.79 -8.89
C LEU A 82 -16.13 -17.76 -9.95
N GLY A 83 -17.45 -17.94 -10.00
CA GLY A 83 -18.12 -18.68 -11.05
C GLY A 83 -17.97 -18.00 -12.42
N PRO A 84 -18.26 -18.71 -13.53
CA PRO A 84 -18.10 -18.18 -14.89
C PRO A 84 -18.87 -16.87 -15.14
N GLN A 85 -20.07 -16.71 -14.54
CA GLN A 85 -20.87 -15.48 -14.64
C GLN A 85 -20.22 -14.30 -13.91
N GLU A 86 -19.69 -14.51 -12.71
CA GLU A 86 -19.09 -13.46 -11.88
C GLU A 86 -17.74 -13.00 -12.46
N ARG A 87 -16.97 -13.93 -13.04
CA ARG A 87 -15.74 -13.61 -13.78
C ARG A 87 -16.03 -12.75 -15.00
N GLU A 88 -17.06 -13.08 -15.77
CA GLU A 88 -17.41 -12.31 -16.96
C GLU A 88 -17.95 -10.92 -16.59
N SER A 89 -18.77 -10.82 -15.53
CA SER A 89 -19.22 -9.54 -14.99
C SER A 89 -18.06 -8.65 -14.52
N PHE A 90 -17.06 -9.22 -13.85
CA PHE A 90 -15.87 -8.46 -13.42
C PHE A 90 -14.95 -8.09 -14.60
N ARG A 91 -14.76 -9.01 -15.56
CA ARG A 91 -13.93 -8.82 -16.76
C ARG A 91 -14.49 -7.75 -17.68
N LEU A 92 -15.81 -7.66 -17.79
CA LEU A 92 -16.51 -6.65 -18.58
C LEU A 92 -16.63 -5.29 -17.85
N GLY A 93 -16.11 -5.16 -16.62
CA GLY A 93 -16.30 -3.97 -15.79
C GLY A 93 -17.77 -3.71 -15.41
N LEU A 94 -18.62 -4.72 -15.56
CA LEU A 94 -20.06 -4.69 -15.25
C LEU A 94 -20.34 -5.01 -13.78
N SER A 95 -19.31 -5.26 -12.97
CA SER A 95 -19.44 -5.18 -11.52
C SER A 95 -19.62 -3.71 -11.14
N ASP A 96 -20.78 -3.19 -11.49
CA ASP A 96 -21.28 -1.94 -11.00
C ASP A 96 -21.21 -2.02 -9.49
N GLY A 97 -20.24 -1.31 -8.90
CA GLY A 97 -20.27 -1.01 -7.46
C GLY A 97 -21.63 -0.43 -7.07
N SER A 98 -22.38 0.13 -8.03
CA SER A 98 -23.78 0.51 -7.92
C SER A 98 -24.73 -0.62 -7.54
N ALA A 99 -24.62 -1.85 -8.07
CA ALA A 99 -25.58 -2.92 -7.75
C ALA A 99 -25.39 -3.44 -6.31
N ALA A 100 -24.14 -3.63 -5.90
CA ALA A 100 -23.80 -3.98 -4.51
C ALA A 100 -24.12 -2.81 -3.55
N MET A 101 -23.82 -1.57 -3.93
CA MET A 101 -24.11 -0.38 -3.14
C MET A 101 -25.61 -0.07 -3.06
N GLU A 102 -26.41 -0.33 -4.09
CA GLU A 102 -27.87 -0.20 -4.05
C GLU A 102 -28.50 -1.33 -3.22
N THR A 103 -27.96 -2.55 -3.27
CA THR A 103 -28.37 -3.63 -2.36
C THR A 103 -28.08 -3.23 -0.90
N ILE A 104 -26.88 -2.70 -0.63
CA ILE A 104 -26.49 -2.20 0.70
C ILE A 104 -27.35 -1.00 1.14
N LYS A 105 -27.63 -0.04 0.25
CA LYS A 105 -28.53 1.10 0.53
C LYS A 105 -29.98 0.66 0.77
N SER A 106 -30.46 -0.36 0.06
CA SER A 106 -31.79 -0.92 0.28
C SER A 106 -31.90 -1.66 1.60
N ALA A 107 -30.83 -2.36 2.01
CA ALA A 107 -30.72 -3.02 3.31
C ALA A 107 -30.52 -2.02 4.48
N LEU A 108 -29.94 -0.86 4.20
CA LEU A 108 -29.70 0.22 5.16
C LEU A 108 -30.85 1.22 5.28
N LYS A 109 -31.91 1.15 4.45
CA LYS A 109 -33.09 2.01 4.64
C LYS A 109 -33.75 1.64 5.98
N PRO A 110 -33.65 2.48 7.03
CA PRO A 110 -34.28 2.17 8.29
C PRO A 110 -35.76 2.54 8.15
N GLY A 111 -36.60 1.52 8.06
CA GLY A 111 -38.05 1.66 8.01
C GLY A 111 -38.71 0.75 9.04
N VAL A 112 -38.58 1.16 10.31
CA VAL A 112 -39.51 0.92 11.44
C VAL A 112 -39.90 -0.54 11.74
N GLU A 113 -39.34 -1.03 12.86
CA GLU A 113 -39.93 -2.05 13.75
C GLU A 113 -39.82 -3.52 13.34
N ASP A 114 -38.59 -4.06 13.38
CA ASP A 114 -38.23 -5.34 14.05
C ASP A 114 -36.73 -5.66 13.81
N SER A 115 -35.88 -5.10 14.67
CA SER A 115 -34.42 -4.94 14.47
C SER A 115 -33.54 -6.11 14.92
N TRP A 116 -34.07 -7.33 15.01
CA TRP A 116 -33.28 -8.49 15.46
C TRP A 116 -33.14 -9.57 14.39
N GLU A 117 -34.20 -9.92 13.66
CA GLU A 117 -34.14 -10.93 12.60
C GLU A 117 -33.24 -10.51 11.42
N ALA A 118 -33.26 -9.22 11.07
CA ALA A 118 -32.37 -8.68 10.04
C ALA A 118 -30.89 -8.68 10.46
N LYS A 119 -30.60 -8.58 11.77
CA LYS A 119 -29.23 -8.66 12.29
C LYS A 119 -28.72 -10.09 12.27
N ASP A 120 -29.57 -11.05 12.64
CA ASP A 120 -29.22 -12.47 12.63
C ASP A 120 -28.98 -12.99 11.21
N ALA A 121 -29.78 -12.54 10.23
CA ALA A 121 -29.55 -12.85 8.81
C ALA A 121 -28.21 -12.28 8.29
N LEU A 122 -27.82 -11.09 8.76
CA LEU A 122 -26.58 -10.44 8.36
C LEU A 122 -25.36 -11.12 9.00
N ILE A 123 -25.49 -11.56 10.26
CA ILE A 123 -24.49 -12.36 10.97
C ILE A 123 -24.35 -13.75 10.32
N GLU A 124 -25.44 -14.43 9.99
CA GLU A 124 -25.41 -15.71 9.28
C GLU A 124 -24.73 -15.60 7.90
N SER A 125 -25.02 -14.52 7.18
CA SER A 125 -24.40 -14.27 5.88
C SER A 125 -22.89 -14.00 6.00
N LEU A 126 -22.45 -13.39 7.11
CA LEU A 126 -21.04 -13.14 7.39
C LEU A 126 -20.29 -14.40 7.88
N MET A 127 -20.97 -15.35 8.51
CA MET A 127 -20.36 -16.63 8.95
C MET A 127 -20.27 -17.69 7.85
N LYS A 128 -20.90 -17.47 6.69
CA LYS A 128 -20.87 -18.39 5.53
C LYS A 128 -19.72 -18.10 4.55
N PHE A 129 -18.91 -17.08 4.80
CA PHE A 129 -17.65 -16.78 4.11
C PHE A 129 -16.45 -17.02 5.03
#